data_AF-A0A7D3X2Y5-F1
#
_entry.id   AF-A0A7D3X2Y5-F1
#
_cell.length_a   1.000
_cell.length_b   1.000
_cell.length_c   1.000
_cell.angle_alpha   90.00
_cell.angle_beta   90.00
_cell.angle_gamma   90.00
#
_symmetry.space_group_name_H-M   'P 1'
#
loop_
_entity.id
_entity.type
_entity.pdbx_description
1 polymer ?
#
loop_
_entity_poly.entity_id
_entity_poly.type
_entity_poly.pdbx_seq_one_letter_code
_entity_poly.pdbx_strand_id
1 'polypeptide(L)'
;MWLRPTLGQPARRIGQVKDTDDDALRYFGQRYEAFRAKIDELLQRLQAADNQGSFLMKLLHLQEQTKQHDGLGDYETLHRRLKEAEEQLNVSVARNREKNLATKISLIAQAEALRDTVEWISASETVKELRQAWLKTGPVDKTLTEELENRFHGAVQDFFDRRKAFQTDRKNMARRTVERYRDLVNQAEDLKNSDQFEATSRQLKLLQNAWREINGTLPKKQAAELWTKFRAANNHFFERLKKHIETQRPAEARPGAAPGSPEESLLRKRELARRAEALIALPPNQGVTQAKNLQAEWKQSGAVRGPSRTSCGSALCWPATRYLR
;
A
#
# COMPACT_ATOMS: atom_id res chain seq x y z
N MET A 1 -13.29 -79.06 -5.85
CA MET A 1 -14.00 -78.20 -6.81
C MET A 1 -13.00 -77.53 -7.75
N TRP A 2 -13.32 -77.50 -9.04
CA TRP A 2 -12.47 -76.93 -10.09
C TRP A 2 -13.18 -75.78 -10.79
N LEU A 3 -12.45 -74.70 -11.01
CA LEU A 3 -12.89 -73.58 -11.84
C LEU A 3 -12.40 -73.80 -13.27
N ARG A 4 -13.29 -73.57 -14.24
CA ARG A 4 -12.96 -73.63 -15.66
C ARG A 4 -11.96 -72.52 -16.03
N PRO A 5 -11.21 -72.66 -17.14
CA PRO A 5 -10.39 -71.56 -17.63
C PRO A 5 -11.25 -70.32 -17.85
N THR A 6 -10.80 -69.17 -17.34
CA THR A 6 -11.49 -67.89 -17.45
C THR A 6 -10.49 -66.75 -17.35
N LEU A 7 -10.74 -65.61 -18.01
CA LEU A 7 -9.87 -64.43 -17.96
C LEU A 7 -8.39 -64.73 -18.30
N GLY A 8 -8.14 -65.68 -19.22
CA GLY A 8 -6.79 -66.11 -19.61
C GLY A 8 -6.05 -66.98 -18.58
N GLN A 9 -6.71 -67.35 -17.47
CA GLN A 9 -6.17 -68.29 -16.48
C GLN A 9 -6.51 -69.74 -16.87
N PRO A 10 -5.59 -70.70 -16.66
CA PRO A 10 -5.89 -72.11 -16.87
C PRO A 10 -6.92 -72.61 -15.86
N ALA A 11 -7.50 -73.79 -16.12
CA ALA A 11 -8.36 -74.46 -15.15
C ALA A 11 -7.58 -74.66 -13.84
N ARG A 12 -8.19 -74.29 -12.70
CA ARG A 12 -7.54 -74.40 -11.39
C ARG A 12 -8.45 -75.03 -10.35
N ARG A 13 -7.83 -75.72 -9.39
CA ARG A 13 -8.52 -76.25 -8.22
C ARG A 13 -8.70 -75.13 -7.19
N ILE A 14 -9.94 -74.74 -6.91
CA ILE A 14 -10.28 -73.64 -5.98
C ILE A 14 -10.47 -74.11 -4.53
N GLY A 15 -10.48 -75.43 -4.31
CA GLY A 15 -10.42 -76.03 -2.97
C GLY A 15 -11.19 -77.34 -2.88
N GLN A 16 -11.21 -77.90 -1.67
CA GLN A 16 -11.94 -79.11 -1.31
C GLN A 16 -12.65 -78.87 0.02
N VAL A 17 -13.96 -79.11 0.03
CA VAL A 17 -14.79 -79.10 1.24
C VAL A 17 -14.97 -80.55 1.67
N LYS A 18 -15.03 -80.81 2.98
CA LYS A 18 -15.11 -82.17 3.53
C LYS A 18 -16.53 -82.76 3.47
N ASP A 19 -17.52 -81.90 3.22
CA ASP A 19 -18.95 -82.21 3.24
C ASP A 19 -19.47 -82.64 1.86
N THR A 20 -20.79 -82.59 1.66
CA THR A 20 -21.44 -82.98 0.39
C THR A 20 -21.10 -82.05 -0.77
N ASP A 21 -21.27 -82.52 -2.01
CA ASP A 21 -21.04 -81.72 -3.21
C ASP A 21 -21.89 -80.45 -3.23
N ASP A 22 -23.14 -80.52 -2.74
CA ASP A 22 -24.05 -79.37 -2.62
C ASP A 22 -23.51 -78.31 -1.65
N ASP A 23 -22.92 -78.73 -0.54
CA ASP A 23 -22.34 -77.81 0.45
C ASP A 23 -21.09 -77.13 -0.10
N ALA A 24 -20.28 -77.86 -0.89
CA ALA A 24 -19.15 -77.28 -1.61
C ALA A 24 -19.60 -76.21 -2.62
N LEU A 25 -20.65 -76.48 -3.41
CA LEU A 25 -21.20 -75.52 -4.37
C LEU A 25 -21.73 -74.26 -3.67
N ARG A 26 -22.49 -74.42 -2.57
CA ARG A 26 -22.98 -73.28 -1.78
C ARG A 26 -21.85 -72.45 -1.20
N TYR A 27 -20.83 -73.09 -0.63
CA TYR A 27 -19.69 -72.41 -0.02
C TYR A 27 -18.94 -71.52 -1.03
N PHE A 28 -18.56 -72.07 -2.18
CA PHE A 28 -17.82 -71.31 -3.19
C PHE A 28 -18.70 -70.30 -3.95
N GLY A 29 -20.01 -70.56 -4.07
CA GLY A 29 -20.98 -69.59 -4.57
C GLY A 29 -21.14 -68.38 -3.63
N GLN A 30 -21.27 -68.61 -2.32
CA GLN A 30 -21.29 -67.54 -1.32
C GLN A 30 -20.00 -66.71 -1.32
N ARG A 31 -18.84 -67.35 -1.50
CA ARG A 31 -17.56 -66.63 -1.65
C ARG A 31 -17.54 -65.73 -2.88
N TYR A 32 -18.11 -66.18 -4.00
CA TYR A 32 -18.28 -65.34 -5.19
C TYR A 32 -19.21 -64.16 -4.92
N GLU A 33 -20.38 -64.39 -4.30
CA GLU A 33 -21.33 -63.32 -3.99
C GLU A 33 -20.75 -62.28 -3.02
N ALA A 34 -19.97 -62.70 -2.02
CA ALA A 34 -19.27 -61.76 -1.13
C ALA A 34 -18.27 -60.88 -1.90
N PHE A 35 -17.53 -61.45 -2.86
CA PHE A 35 -16.60 -60.70 -3.70
C PHE A 35 -17.30 -59.76 -4.67
N ARG A 36 -18.41 -60.21 -5.27
CA ARG A 36 -19.28 -59.37 -6.10
C ARG A 36 -19.82 -58.19 -5.29
N ALA A 37 -20.34 -58.41 -4.08
CA ALA A 37 -20.86 -57.35 -3.22
C ALA A 37 -19.79 -56.29 -2.92
N LYS A 38 -18.53 -56.71 -2.69
CA LYS A 38 -17.39 -55.81 -2.53
C LYS A 38 -17.13 -54.94 -3.77
N ILE A 39 -17.24 -55.52 -4.97
CA ILE A 39 -17.13 -54.78 -6.23
C ILE A 39 -18.29 -53.79 -6.37
N ASP A 40 -19.52 -54.24 -6.12
CA ASP A 40 -20.72 -53.40 -6.21
C ASP A 40 -20.63 -52.20 -5.26
N GLU A 41 -20.16 -52.40 -4.03
CA GLU A 41 -19.91 -51.32 -3.07
C GLU A 41 -18.86 -50.32 -3.59
N LEU A 42 -17.74 -50.80 -4.14
CA LEU A 42 -16.70 -49.92 -4.70
C LEU A 42 -17.26 -49.06 -5.84
N LEU A 43 -18.00 -49.68 -6.76
CA LEU A 43 -18.59 -48.99 -7.91
C LEU A 43 -19.63 -47.96 -7.49
N GLN A 44 -20.45 -48.26 -6.48
CA GLN A 44 -21.40 -47.31 -5.93
C GLN A 44 -20.69 -46.11 -5.29
N ARG A 45 -19.63 -46.35 -4.52
CA ARG A 45 -18.82 -45.28 -3.91
C ARG A 45 -18.10 -44.43 -4.95
N LEU A 46 -17.65 -45.03 -6.05
CA LEU A 46 -17.01 -44.32 -7.16
C LEU A 46 -17.96 -43.30 -7.80
N GLN A 47 -19.24 -43.65 -7.95
CA GLN A 47 -20.25 -42.77 -8.54
C GLN A 47 -20.62 -41.59 -7.62
N ALA A 48 -20.56 -41.78 -6.30
CA ALA A 48 -20.94 -40.75 -5.33
C ALA A 48 -19.79 -39.84 -4.88
N ALA A 49 -18.54 -40.17 -5.20
CA ALA A 49 -17.37 -39.44 -4.70
C ALA A 49 -16.91 -38.31 -5.63
N ASP A 50 -16.55 -37.17 -5.06
CA ASP A 50 -15.93 -36.05 -5.79
C ASP A 50 -14.46 -36.35 -6.17
N ASN A 51 -13.76 -37.15 -5.35
CA ASN A 51 -12.33 -37.45 -5.51
C ASN A 51 -12.09 -38.81 -6.21
N GLN A 52 -12.74 -39.01 -7.35
CA GLN A 52 -12.78 -40.29 -8.06
C GLN A 52 -11.40 -40.89 -8.34
N GLY A 53 -10.37 -40.06 -8.58
CA GLY A 53 -9.00 -40.54 -8.84
C GLY A 53 -8.37 -41.39 -7.72
N SER A 54 -8.86 -41.26 -6.47
CA SER A 54 -8.38 -42.07 -5.34
C SER A 54 -8.77 -43.55 -5.40
N PHE A 55 -9.75 -43.89 -6.26
CA PHE A 55 -10.29 -45.24 -6.40
C PHE A 55 -9.57 -46.07 -7.47
N LEU A 56 -8.77 -45.46 -8.36
CA LEU A 56 -8.12 -46.16 -9.47
C LEU A 56 -7.30 -47.36 -9.01
N MET A 57 -6.44 -47.19 -7.99
CA MET A 57 -5.64 -48.29 -7.47
C MET A 57 -6.48 -49.42 -6.87
N LYS A 58 -7.60 -49.09 -6.21
CA LYS A 58 -8.51 -50.10 -5.65
C LYS A 58 -9.21 -50.88 -6.76
N LEU A 59 -9.60 -50.18 -7.83
CA LEU A 59 -10.23 -50.77 -8.99
C LEU A 59 -9.27 -51.74 -9.70
N LEU A 60 -8.04 -51.31 -9.98
CA LEU A 60 -6.99 -52.16 -10.55
C LEU A 60 -6.70 -53.39 -9.69
N HIS A 61 -6.67 -53.22 -8.37
CA HIS A 61 -6.49 -54.36 -7.46
C HIS A 61 -7.66 -55.35 -7.52
N LEU A 62 -8.91 -54.87 -7.54
CA LEU A 62 -10.08 -55.75 -7.69
C LEU A 62 -10.10 -56.46 -9.04
N GLN A 63 -9.68 -55.78 -10.13
CA GLN A 63 -9.53 -56.42 -11.44
C GLN A 63 -8.52 -57.57 -11.39
N GLU A 64 -7.38 -57.39 -10.73
CA GLU A 64 -6.42 -58.49 -10.59
C GLU A 64 -6.97 -59.61 -9.70
N GLN A 65 -7.68 -59.27 -8.62
CA GLN A 65 -8.36 -60.24 -7.77
C GLN A 65 -9.40 -61.07 -8.54
N THR A 66 -10.10 -60.51 -9.54
CA THR A 66 -11.05 -61.29 -10.35
C THR A 66 -10.39 -62.48 -11.06
N LYS A 67 -9.09 -62.40 -11.37
CA LYS A 67 -8.36 -63.49 -12.01
C LYS A 67 -7.98 -64.59 -11.03
N GLN A 68 -7.70 -64.24 -9.77
CA GLN A 68 -7.10 -65.16 -8.78
C GLN A 68 -8.08 -65.62 -7.70
N HIS A 69 -9.27 -65.04 -7.61
CA HIS A 69 -10.23 -65.34 -6.56
C HIS A 69 -10.80 -66.77 -6.66
N ASP A 70 -10.89 -67.45 -5.53
CA ASP A 70 -11.41 -68.82 -5.42
C ASP A 70 -12.90 -68.82 -5.03
N GLY A 71 -13.76 -68.63 -6.03
CA GLY A 71 -15.22 -68.73 -5.92
C GLY A 71 -15.81 -69.33 -7.19
N LEU A 72 -17.12 -69.59 -7.17
CA LEU A 72 -17.84 -70.15 -8.31
C LEU A 72 -18.87 -69.12 -8.81
N GLY A 73 -18.59 -68.51 -9.96
CA GLY A 73 -19.48 -67.52 -10.57
C GLY A 73 -18.88 -66.88 -11.82
N ASP A 74 -19.56 -65.86 -12.33
CA ASP A 74 -19.23 -65.16 -13.58
C ASP A 74 -18.19 -64.04 -13.38
N TYR A 75 -16.91 -64.44 -13.32
CA TYR A 75 -15.79 -63.50 -13.24
C TYR A 75 -15.61 -62.65 -14.50
N GLU A 76 -16.08 -63.10 -15.67
CA GLU A 76 -15.95 -62.34 -16.92
C GLU A 76 -16.81 -61.09 -16.89
N THR A 77 -18.05 -61.22 -16.42
CA THR A 77 -18.93 -60.06 -16.21
C THR A 77 -18.38 -59.11 -15.15
N LEU A 78 -17.87 -59.61 -14.01
CA LEU A 78 -17.26 -58.75 -12.99
C LEU A 78 -16.04 -57.98 -13.54
N HIS A 79 -15.17 -58.67 -14.28
CA HIS A 79 -13.98 -58.07 -14.87
C HIS A 79 -14.34 -57.00 -15.92
N ARG A 80 -15.31 -57.29 -16.79
CA ARG A 80 -15.83 -56.32 -17.78
C ARG A 80 -16.39 -55.08 -17.09
N ARG A 81 -17.24 -55.23 -16.07
CA ARG A 81 -17.81 -54.11 -15.31
C ARG A 81 -16.73 -53.24 -14.67
N LEU A 82 -15.68 -53.85 -14.12
CA LEU A 82 -14.55 -53.11 -13.57
C LEU A 82 -13.78 -52.37 -14.66
N LYS A 83 -13.49 -52.99 -15.81
CA LYS A 83 -12.85 -52.31 -16.95
C LYS A 83 -13.65 -51.13 -17.48
N GLU A 84 -14.96 -51.27 -17.62
CA GLU A 84 -15.84 -50.17 -18.03
C GLU A 84 -15.78 -49.00 -17.03
N ALA A 85 -15.78 -49.30 -15.73
CA ALA A 85 -15.63 -48.29 -14.69
C ALA A 85 -14.24 -47.62 -14.69
N GLU A 86 -13.18 -48.35 -15.01
CA GLU A 86 -11.83 -47.80 -15.16
C GLU A 86 -11.76 -46.79 -16.30
N GLU A 87 -12.31 -47.14 -17.47
CA GLU A 87 -12.32 -46.26 -18.64
C GLU A 87 -13.11 -44.98 -18.36
N GLN A 88 -14.30 -45.11 -17.77
CA GLN A 88 -15.12 -43.96 -17.34
C GLN A 88 -14.37 -43.07 -16.35
N LEU A 89 -13.67 -43.68 -15.39
CA LEU A 89 -12.87 -42.96 -14.41
C LEU A 89 -11.73 -42.19 -15.08
N ASN A 90 -11.00 -42.81 -16.00
CA ASN A 90 -9.89 -42.19 -16.72
C ASN A 90 -10.36 -40.98 -17.54
N VAL A 91 -11.49 -41.11 -18.25
CA VAL A 91 -12.11 -40.00 -19.00
C VAL A 91 -12.51 -38.85 -18.06
N SER A 92 -13.16 -39.16 -16.93
CA SER A 92 -13.58 -38.16 -15.94
C SER A 92 -12.37 -37.42 -15.33
N VAL A 93 -11.33 -38.16 -14.94
CA VAL A 93 -10.08 -37.60 -14.39
C VAL A 93 -9.38 -36.71 -15.41
N ALA A 94 -9.29 -37.13 -16.67
CA ALA A 94 -8.70 -36.33 -17.74
C ALA A 94 -9.45 -35.01 -17.93
N ARG A 95 -10.78 -35.07 -18.04
CA ARG A 95 -11.64 -33.88 -18.17
C ARG A 95 -11.50 -32.93 -16.97
N ASN A 96 -11.42 -33.47 -15.75
CA ASN A 96 -11.24 -32.65 -14.55
C ASN A 96 -9.86 -31.99 -14.51
N ARG A 97 -8.80 -32.69 -14.95
CA ARG A 97 -7.45 -32.09 -15.08
C ARG A 97 -7.41 -30.97 -16.10
N GLU A 98 -8.12 -31.09 -17.22
CA GLU A 98 -8.22 -30.04 -18.23
C GLU A 98 -8.95 -28.79 -17.70
N LYS A 99 -10.04 -28.98 -16.95
CA LYS A 99 -10.72 -27.87 -16.26
C LYS A 99 -9.83 -27.19 -15.21
N ASN A 100 -9.11 -27.99 -14.42
CA ASN A 100 -8.14 -27.48 -13.45
C ASN A 100 -7.03 -26.69 -14.14
N LEU A 101 -6.53 -27.17 -15.29
CA LEU A 101 -5.53 -26.47 -16.09
C LEU A 101 -6.02 -25.10 -16.54
N ALA A 102 -7.22 -25.03 -17.15
CA ALA A 102 -7.81 -23.75 -17.56
C ALA A 102 -7.99 -22.79 -16.37
N THR A 103 -8.39 -23.31 -15.22
CA THR A 103 -8.55 -22.53 -13.99
C THR A 103 -7.20 -22.00 -13.49
N LYS A 104 -6.18 -22.86 -13.39
CA LYS A 104 -4.81 -22.46 -12.99
C LYS A 104 -4.23 -21.42 -13.93
N ILE A 105 -4.40 -21.55 -15.25
CA ILE A 105 -3.96 -20.56 -16.24
C ILE A 105 -4.65 -19.21 -16.00
N SER A 106 -5.96 -19.20 -15.75
CA SER A 106 -6.70 -17.97 -15.44
C SER A 106 -6.21 -17.31 -14.14
N LEU A 107 -5.94 -18.10 -13.09
CA LEU A 107 -5.41 -17.59 -11.83
C LEU A 107 -4.02 -16.99 -11.99
N ILE A 108 -3.15 -17.60 -12.82
CA ILE A 108 -1.84 -17.05 -13.17
C ILE A 108 -2.00 -15.71 -13.89
N ALA A 109 -2.85 -15.64 -14.92
CA ALA A 109 -3.08 -14.41 -15.66
C ALA A 109 -3.58 -13.26 -14.76
N GLN A 110 -4.49 -13.56 -13.82
CA GLN A 110 -4.95 -12.59 -12.83
C GLN A 110 -3.82 -12.14 -11.89
N ALA A 111 -2.96 -13.05 -11.43
CA ALA A 111 -1.79 -12.70 -10.62
C ALA A 111 -0.78 -11.84 -11.40
N GLU A 112 -0.50 -12.19 -12.65
CA GLU A 112 0.39 -11.45 -13.55
C GLU A 112 -0.16 -10.04 -13.84
N ALA A 113 -1.48 -9.88 -13.96
CA ALA A 113 -2.12 -8.57 -14.16
C ALA A 113 -1.94 -7.61 -12.96
N LEU A 114 -1.72 -8.15 -11.75
CA LEU A 114 -1.43 -7.34 -10.56
C LEU A 114 0.01 -6.79 -10.55
N ARG A 115 0.84 -7.14 -11.54
CA ARG A 115 2.22 -6.67 -11.62
C ARG A 115 2.26 -5.16 -11.50
N ASP A 116 1.55 -4.43 -12.36
CA ASP A 116 1.69 -2.97 -12.47
C ASP A 116 0.78 -2.13 -11.57
N THR A 117 0.03 -2.79 -10.67
CA THR A 117 -0.81 -2.06 -9.73
C THR A 117 0.01 -1.33 -8.66
N VAL A 118 -0.49 -0.17 -8.24
CA VAL A 118 0.01 0.59 -7.09
C VAL A 118 -0.99 0.60 -5.93
N GLU A 119 -2.14 -0.04 -6.12
CA GLU A 119 -3.18 -0.21 -5.10
C GLU A 119 -2.86 -1.39 -4.17
N TRP A 120 -1.82 -1.22 -3.36
CA TRP A 120 -1.22 -2.29 -2.58
C TRP A 120 -2.17 -2.99 -1.61
N ILE A 121 -3.18 -2.30 -1.09
CA ILE A 121 -4.10 -2.85 -0.09
C ILE A 121 -5.09 -3.81 -0.75
N SER A 122 -5.86 -3.33 -1.74
CA SER A 122 -6.84 -4.16 -2.46
C SER A 122 -6.15 -5.29 -3.21
N ALA A 123 -5.04 -5.01 -3.89
CA ALA A 123 -4.28 -6.03 -4.62
C ALA A 123 -3.75 -7.14 -3.70
N SER A 124 -3.40 -6.82 -2.44
CA SER A 124 -2.96 -7.85 -1.49
C SER A 124 -4.08 -8.80 -1.09
N GLU A 125 -5.32 -8.31 -0.98
CA GLU A 125 -6.48 -9.17 -0.72
C GLU A 125 -6.76 -10.04 -1.95
N THR A 126 -6.70 -9.47 -3.15
CA THR A 126 -6.83 -10.25 -4.41
C THR A 126 -5.76 -11.35 -4.49
N VAL A 127 -4.49 -11.07 -4.18
CA VAL A 127 -3.44 -12.10 -4.15
C VAL A 127 -3.75 -13.22 -3.15
N LYS A 128 -4.34 -12.88 -1.99
CA LYS A 128 -4.74 -13.86 -0.99
C LYS A 128 -5.90 -14.74 -1.49
N GLU A 129 -6.90 -14.15 -2.14
CA GLU A 129 -8.00 -14.87 -2.78
C GLU A 129 -7.48 -15.81 -3.88
N LEU A 130 -6.57 -15.33 -4.74
CA LEU A 130 -5.94 -16.13 -5.80
C LEU A 130 -5.17 -17.32 -5.22
N ARG A 131 -4.41 -17.14 -4.13
CA ARG A 131 -3.76 -18.25 -3.43
C ARG A 131 -4.77 -19.27 -2.92
N GLN A 132 -5.86 -18.84 -2.30
CA GLN A 132 -6.89 -19.77 -1.82
C GLN A 132 -7.55 -20.54 -2.98
N ALA A 133 -7.85 -19.86 -4.10
CA ALA A 133 -8.37 -20.49 -5.30
C ALA A 133 -7.37 -21.49 -5.90
N TRP A 134 -6.06 -21.17 -5.89
CA TRP A 134 -5.00 -22.05 -6.34
C TRP A 134 -4.95 -23.35 -5.52
N LEU A 135 -4.96 -23.24 -4.19
CA LEU A 135 -4.96 -24.41 -3.29
C LEU A 135 -6.23 -25.27 -3.44
N LYS A 136 -7.37 -24.66 -3.72
CA LYS A 136 -8.64 -25.38 -3.96
C LYS A 136 -8.69 -26.06 -5.32
N THR A 137 -7.90 -25.58 -6.29
CA THR A 137 -7.86 -26.15 -7.62
C THR A 137 -7.09 -27.46 -7.59
N GLY A 138 -7.70 -28.52 -8.11
CA GLY A 138 -7.13 -29.85 -8.07
C GLY A 138 -5.87 -30.02 -8.94
N PRO A 139 -5.32 -31.26 -8.97
CA PRO A 139 -4.13 -31.55 -9.76
C PRO A 139 -4.38 -31.39 -11.26
N VAL A 140 -3.30 -31.11 -11.96
CA VAL A 140 -3.21 -31.05 -13.43
C VAL A 140 -2.33 -32.19 -13.94
N ASP A 141 -2.00 -32.19 -15.23
CA ASP A 141 -1.00 -33.10 -15.77
C ASP A 141 0.35 -32.92 -15.05
N LYS A 142 1.04 -34.02 -14.77
CA LYS A 142 2.34 -34.01 -14.10
C LYS A 142 3.39 -33.23 -14.88
N THR A 143 3.31 -33.28 -16.22
CA THR A 143 4.24 -32.57 -17.12
C THR A 143 4.14 -31.05 -17.02
N LEU A 144 2.95 -30.52 -16.70
CA LEU A 144 2.69 -29.08 -16.61
C LEU A 144 2.74 -28.55 -15.17
N THR A 145 2.75 -29.44 -14.17
CA THR A 145 2.59 -29.07 -12.77
C THR A 145 3.69 -28.10 -12.32
N GLU A 146 4.96 -28.43 -12.57
CA GLU A 146 6.09 -27.62 -12.14
C GLU A 146 6.11 -26.23 -12.81
N GLU A 147 5.84 -26.17 -14.12
CA GLU A 147 5.77 -24.90 -14.85
C GLU A 147 4.72 -23.96 -14.26
N LEU A 148 3.50 -24.48 -14.02
CA LEU A 148 2.39 -23.70 -13.52
C LEU A 148 2.61 -23.23 -12.08
N GLU A 149 3.16 -24.09 -11.21
CA GLU A 149 3.53 -23.69 -9.83
C GLU A 149 4.58 -22.58 -9.85
N ASN A 150 5.65 -22.73 -10.66
CA ASN A 150 6.70 -21.73 -10.77
C ASN A 150 6.17 -20.38 -11.29
N ARG A 151 5.32 -20.40 -12.33
CA ARG A 151 4.71 -19.17 -12.87
C ARG A 151 3.81 -18.47 -11.86
N PHE A 152 2.93 -19.22 -11.18
CA PHE A 152 2.03 -18.65 -10.19
C PHE A 152 2.80 -18.07 -9.00
N HIS A 153 3.73 -18.84 -8.44
CA HIS A 153 4.54 -18.38 -7.31
C HIS A 153 5.44 -17.21 -7.67
N GLY A 154 6.02 -17.21 -8.87
CA GLY A 154 6.80 -16.09 -9.40
C GLY A 154 5.98 -14.81 -9.47
N ALA A 155 4.81 -14.83 -10.10
CA ALA A 155 3.93 -13.66 -10.21
C ALA A 155 3.52 -13.12 -8.82
N VAL A 156 3.20 -14.01 -7.89
CA VAL A 156 2.86 -13.67 -6.52
C VAL A 156 4.05 -13.09 -5.75
N GLN A 157 5.25 -13.63 -5.93
CA GLN A 157 6.47 -13.15 -5.28
C GLN A 157 6.84 -11.76 -5.80
N ASP A 158 6.83 -11.58 -7.11
CA ASP A 158 7.11 -10.29 -7.77
C ASP A 158 6.22 -9.16 -7.22
N PHE A 159 4.93 -9.44 -6.98
CA PHE A 159 4.02 -8.48 -6.37
C PHE A 159 4.49 -8.04 -4.97
N PHE A 160 4.84 -8.98 -4.10
CA PHE A 160 5.28 -8.66 -2.73
C PHE A 160 6.65 -7.98 -2.70
N ASP A 161 7.56 -8.37 -3.59
CA ASP A 161 8.87 -7.73 -3.73
C ASP A 161 8.73 -6.28 -4.18
N ARG A 162 7.86 -6.00 -5.16
CA ARG A 162 7.54 -4.63 -5.57
C ARG A 162 6.89 -3.81 -4.45
N ARG A 163 5.94 -4.40 -3.72
CA ARG A 163 5.31 -3.73 -2.56
C ARG A 163 6.34 -3.36 -1.50
N LYS A 164 7.27 -4.28 -1.21
CA LYS A 164 8.36 -4.06 -0.24
C LYS A 164 9.33 -2.98 -0.73
N ALA A 165 9.70 -2.99 -2.01
CA ALA A 165 10.53 -1.97 -2.63
C ALA A 165 9.86 -0.58 -2.50
N PHE A 166 8.58 -0.47 -2.88
CA PHE A 166 7.82 0.77 -2.75
C PHE A 166 7.76 1.29 -1.30
N GLN A 167 7.52 0.41 -0.32
CA GLN A 167 7.52 0.82 1.08
C GLN A 167 8.92 1.28 1.55
N THR A 168 9.97 0.60 1.08
CA THR A 168 11.36 0.96 1.39
C THR A 168 11.72 2.32 0.80
N ASP A 169 11.34 2.58 -0.46
CA ASP A 169 11.56 3.85 -1.13
C ASP A 169 10.82 4.99 -0.43
N ARG A 170 9.56 4.78 -0.04
CA ARG A 170 8.81 5.76 0.75
C ARG A 170 9.49 6.08 2.08
N LYS A 171 10.01 5.06 2.78
CA LYS A 171 10.77 5.26 4.03
C LYS A 171 12.08 6.02 3.78
N ASN A 172 12.79 5.70 2.71
CA ASN A 172 14.03 6.36 2.33
C ASN A 172 13.79 7.83 1.97
N MET A 173 12.73 8.16 1.22
CA MET A 173 12.35 9.54 0.91
C MET A 173 12.02 10.33 2.17
N ALA A 174 11.26 9.74 3.10
CA ALA A 174 10.97 10.36 4.38
C ALA A 174 12.25 10.59 5.21
N ARG A 175 13.17 9.61 5.24
CA ARG A 175 14.44 9.72 5.96
C ARG A 175 15.32 10.84 5.38
N ARG A 176 15.49 10.90 4.06
CA ARG A 176 16.23 11.97 3.37
C ARG A 176 15.65 13.36 3.66
N THR A 177 14.32 13.45 3.75
CA THR A 177 13.65 14.71 4.12
C THR A 177 14.02 15.12 5.54
N VAL A 178 13.96 14.20 6.51
CA VAL A 178 14.38 14.46 7.91
C VAL A 178 15.85 14.88 7.97
N GLU A 179 16.73 14.17 7.26
CA GLU A 179 18.17 14.46 7.22
C GLU A 179 18.43 15.88 6.72
N ARG A 180 17.79 16.32 5.62
CA ARG A 180 17.90 17.70 5.12
C ARG A 180 17.52 18.74 6.16
N TYR A 181 16.43 18.54 6.90
CA TYR A 181 16.05 19.47 7.97
C TYR A 181 17.05 19.45 9.14
N ARG A 182 17.58 18.27 9.51
CA ARG A 182 18.61 18.15 10.54
C ARG A 182 19.90 18.86 10.14
N ASP A 183 20.30 18.76 8.88
CA ASP A 183 21.50 19.43 8.38
C ASP A 183 21.36 20.95 8.47
N LEU A 184 20.18 21.50 8.15
CA LEU A 184 19.90 22.93 8.34
C LEU A 184 19.92 23.36 9.81
N VAL A 185 19.39 22.52 10.71
CA VAL A 185 19.49 22.76 12.17
C VAL A 185 20.95 22.82 12.60
N ASN A 186 21.74 21.82 12.22
CA ASN A 186 23.15 21.73 12.61
C ASN A 186 23.95 22.93 12.08
N GLN A 187 23.76 23.30 10.82
CA GLN A 187 24.41 24.49 10.25
C GLN A 187 24.02 25.79 10.98
N ALA A 188 22.75 25.93 11.38
CA ALA A 188 22.33 27.09 12.16
C ALA A 188 22.91 27.08 13.58
N GLU A 189 23.02 25.91 14.21
CA GLU A 189 23.62 25.72 15.54
C GLU A 189 25.10 26.06 15.54
N ASP A 190 25.85 25.65 14.51
CA ASP A 190 27.29 25.98 14.36
C ASP A 190 27.51 27.49 14.21
N LEU A 191 26.60 28.17 13.50
CA LEU A 191 26.68 29.61 13.24
C LEU A 191 26.20 30.48 14.41
N LYS A 192 25.47 29.93 15.39
CA LYS A 192 24.78 30.74 16.42
C LYS A 192 25.73 31.57 17.30
N ASN A 193 26.98 31.13 17.44
CA ASN A 193 28.02 31.73 18.27
C ASN A 193 29.07 32.51 17.47
N SER A 194 28.94 32.61 16.14
CA SER A 194 29.87 33.37 15.30
C SER A 194 29.86 34.87 15.64
N ASP A 195 31.02 35.51 15.58
CA ASP A 195 31.21 36.96 15.74
C ASP A 195 31.29 37.70 14.40
N GLN A 196 31.28 36.96 13.28
CA GLN A 196 31.25 37.51 11.92
C GLN A 196 29.83 37.90 11.51
N PHE A 197 29.30 38.95 12.16
CA PHE A 197 27.89 39.33 12.13
C PHE A 197 27.27 39.48 10.72
N GLU A 198 27.93 40.17 9.79
CA GLU A 198 27.39 40.38 8.44
C GLU A 198 27.39 39.08 7.60
N ALA A 199 28.49 38.34 7.62
CA ALA A 199 28.62 37.09 6.86
C ALA A 199 27.65 36.02 7.38
N THR A 200 27.58 35.86 8.70
CA THR A 200 26.68 34.89 9.33
C THR A 200 25.20 35.26 9.15
N SER A 201 24.85 36.55 9.15
CA SER A 201 23.47 36.99 8.84
C SER A 201 23.01 36.58 7.44
N ARG A 202 23.90 36.72 6.44
CA ARG A 202 23.62 36.26 5.06
C ARG A 202 23.45 34.74 5.00
N GLN A 203 24.33 33.99 5.64
CA GLN A 203 24.26 32.52 5.69
C GLN A 203 22.97 32.04 6.37
N LEU A 204 22.62 32.56 7.54
CA LEU A 204 21.38 32.18 8.24
C LEU A 204 20.13 32.49 7.42
N LYS A 205 20.09 33.61 6.68
CA LYS A 205 18.99 33.90 5.74
C LYS A 205 18.90 32.86 4.61
N LEU A 206 20.04 32.41 4.07
CA LEU A 206 20.06 31.31 3.09
C LEU A 206 19.51 30.01 3.68
N LEU A 207 19.89 29.67 4.92
CA LEU A 207 19.35 28.48 5.61
C LEU A 207 17.84 28.58 5.84
N GLN A 208 17.32 29.77 6.20
CA GLN A 208 15.89 30.00 6.36
C GLN A 208 15.12 29.86 5.04
N ASN A 209 15.71 30.27 3.92
CA ASN A 209 15.12 30.06 2.61
C ASN A 209 15.15 28.56 2.24
N ALA A 210 16.30 27.91 2.41
CA ALA A 210 16.44 26.47 2.19
C ALA A 210 15.44 25.65 3.04
N TRP A 211 15.17 26.06 4.28
CA TRP A 211 14.16 25.45 5.14
C TRP A 211 12.76 25.47 4.52
N ARG A 212 12.39 26.60 3.91
CA ARG A 212 11.07 26.78 3.25
C ARG A 212 10.99 26.02 1.93
N GLU A 213 12.11 25.83 1.25
CA GLU A 213 12.19 25.13 -0.04
C GLU A 213 12.18 23.60 0.10
N ILE A 214 12.40 23.05 1.31
CA ILE A 214 12.23 21.61 1.54
C ILE A 214 10.74 21.27 1.42
N ASN A 215 10.35 20.83 0.23
CA ASN A 215 9.04 20.24 -0.02
C ASN A 215 9.03 18.79 0.48
N GLY A 216 8.47 18.56 1.66
CA GLY A 216 8.35 17.20 2.22
C GLY A 216 7.37 17.09 3.38
N THR A 217 6.74 15.93 3.52
CA THR A 217 5.86 15.62 4.65
C THR A 217 6.68 14.98 5.78
N LEU A 218 6.62 15.60 6.96
CA LEU A 218 7.17 15.09 8.20
C LEU A 218 6.04 14.82 9.21
N PRO A 219 6.22 13.86 10.13
CA PRO A 219 5.36 13.74 11.30
C PRO A 219 5.35 15.04 12.11
N LYS A 220 4.16 15.50 12.53
CA LYS A 220 3.97 16.80 13.22
C LYS A 220 4.93 17.00 14.40
N LYS A 221 5.13 15.96 15.21
CA LYS A 221 6.02 16.01 16.38
C LYS A 221 7.48 16.25 15.98
N GLN A 222 7.97 15.52 14.98
CA GLN A 222 9.36 15.64 14.51
C GLN A 222 9.61 16.98 13.80
N ALA A 223 8.64 17.44 13.00
CA ALA A 223 8.69 18.76 12.38
C ALA A 223 8.75 19.88 13.43
N ALA A 224 7.93 19.81 14.49
CA ALA A 224 7.90 20.80 15.56
C ALA A 224 9.23 20.83 16.35
N GLU A 225 9.81 19.68 16.64
CA GLU A 225 11.11 19.59 17.34
C GLU A 225 12.24 20.25 16.53
N LEU A 226 12.36 19.88 15.25
CA LEU A 226 13.39 20.43 14.37
C LEU A 226 13.20 21.93 14.18
N TRP A 227 11.96 22.40 13.99
CA TRP A 227 11.65 23.82 13.89
C TRP A 227 12.01 24.60 15.15
N THR A 228 11.73 24.02 16.33
CA THR A 228 12.04 24.67 17.62
C THR A 228 13.55 24.85 17.77
N LYS A 229 14.34 23.83 17.46
CA LYS A 229 15.82 23.89 17.47
C LYS A 229 16.34 24.91 16.47
N PHE A 230 15.89 24.84 15.21
CA PHE A 230 16.29 25.78 14.17
C PHE A 230 15.99 27.22 14.56
N ARG A 231 14.79 27.50 15.07
CA ARG A 231 14.37 28.83 15.51
C ARG A 231 15.18 29.32 16.70
N ALA A 232 15.46 28.45 17.68
CA ALA A 232 16.27 28.80 18.84
C ALA A 232 17.69 29.24 18.44
N ALA A 233 18.36 28.49 17.56
CA ALA A 233 19.69 28.85 17.05
C ALA A 233 19.68 30.20 16.31
N ASN A 234 18.70 30.42 15.43
CA ASN A 234 18.55 31.68 14.72
C ASN A 234 18.28 32.86 15.68
N ASN A 235 17.32 32.71 16.60
CA ASN A 235 16.98 33.75 17.58
C ASN A 235 18.20 34.13 18.42
N HIS A 236 18.98 33.15 18.88
CA HIS A 236 20.20 33.40 19.66
C HIS A 236 21.19 34.30 18.92
N PHE A 237 21.45 34.01 17.64
CA PHE A 237 22.33 34.86 16.83
C PHE A 237 21.77 36.27 16.63
N PHE A 238 20.49 36.40 16.26
CA PHE A 238 19.89 37.72 15.99
C PHE A 238 19.74 38.58 17.25
N GLU A 239 19.56 37.97 18.43
CA GLU A 239 19.61 38.67 19.72
C GLU A 239 21.01 39.22 20.01
N ARG A 240 22.07 38.43 19.75
CA ARG A 240 23.46 38.89 19.85
C ARG A 240 23.76 40.02 18.88
N LEU A 241 23.35 39.87 17.61
CA LEU A 241 23.49 40.91 16.59
C LEU A 241 22.78 42.21 16.99
N LYS A 242 21.56 42.11 17.53
CA LYS A 242 20.82 43.28 18.02
C LYS A 242 21.59 44.03 19.10
N LYS A 243 22.11 43.32 20.10
CA LYS A 243 22.92 43.91 21.18
C LYS A 243 24.19 44.59 20.63
N HIS A 244 24.86 43.95 19.68
CA HIS A 244 26.04 44.50 19.01
C HIS A 244 25.73 45.82 18.28
N ILE A 245 24.65 45.86 17.50
CA ILE A 245 24.19 47.07 16.80
C ILE A 245 23.81 48.18 17.80
N GLU A 246 23.12 47.84 18.89
CA GLU A 246 22.74 48.80 19.94
C GLU A 246 23.95 49.41 20.63
N THR A 247 25.03 48.64 20.84
CA THR A 247 26.27 49.12 21.44
C THR A 247 27.08 49.98 20.48
N GLN A 248 27.03 49.70 19.17
CA GLN A 248 27.72 50.48 18.15
C GLN A 248 26.98 51.74 17.70
N ARG A 249 25.74 51.95 18.15
CA ARG A 249 24.96 53.14 17.77
C ARG A 249 25.45 54.36 18.58
N PRO A 250 25.99 55.41 17.94
CA PRO A 250 26.39 56.63 18.66
C PRO A 250 25.17 57.24 19.36
N ALA A 251 25.37 57.76 20.58
CA ALA A 251 24.31 58.35 21.43
C ALA A 251 23.53 59.50 20.76
N GLU A 252 24.01 60.02 19.63
CA GLU A 252 23.46 61.18 18.92
C GLU A 252 22.38 60.83 17.89
N ALA A 253 22.20 59.55 17.51
CA ALA A 253 21.24 59.15 16.48
C ALA A 253 19.90 58.63 17.04
N ARG A 254 19.34 59.28 18.08
CA ARG A 254 17.92 59.16 18.41
C ARG A 254 17.12 59.90 17.33
N PRO A 255 16.26 59.25 16.53
CA PRO A 255 15.46 59.95 15.55
C PRO A 255 14.42 60.80 16.28
N GLY A 256 14.66 62.12 16.27
CA GLY A 256 13.64 63.16 16.19
C GLY A 256 12.49 63.06 17.19
N ALA A 257 12.74 63.50 18.42
CA ALA A 257 11.77 64.39 19.04
C ALA A 257 11.71 65.65 18.15
N ALA A 258 10.79 65.67 17.18
CA ALA A 258 10.45 66.91 16.50
C ALA A 258 9.94 67.89 17.56
N PRO A 259 10.31 69.19 17.50
CA PRO A 259 9.82 70.18 18.43
C PRO A 259 8.34 70.43 18.13
N GLY A 260 7.47 69.74 18.85
CA GLY A 260 6.03 69.94 18.81
C GLY A 260 5.29 68.82 19.49
N SER A 261 4.28 69.16 20.29
CA SER A 261 3.46 68.17 20.97
C SER A 261 2.74 67.26 19.94
N PRO A 262 2.36 66.02 20.31
CA PRO A 262 1.52 65.17 19.46
C PRO A 262 0.25 65.88 18.95
N GLU A 263 -0.27 66.84 19.71
CA GLU A 263 -1.44 67.65 19.37
C GLU A 263 -1.14 68.65 18.24
N GLU A 264 0.04 69.25 18.21
CA GLU A 264 0.46 70.15 17.11
C GLU A 264 0.63 69.39 15.80
N SER A 265 1.17 68.16 15.85
CA SER A 265 1.28 67.28 14.67
C SER A 265 -0.08 66.84 14.16
N LEU A 266 -1.04 66.59 15.07
CA LEU A 266 -2.44 66.33 14.75
C LEU A 266 -3.13 67.52 14.08
N LEU A 267 -2.95 68.72 14.62
CA LEU A 267 -3.52 69.95 14.07
C LEU A 267 -2.98 70.23 12.67
N ARG A 268 -1.66 70.13 12.46
CA ARG A 268 -1.02 70.29 11.15
C ARG A 268 -1.60 69.30 10.13
N LYS A 269 -1.78 68.03 10.51
CA LYS A 269 -2.38 67.02 9.62
C LYS A 269 -3.85 67.28 9.32
N ARG A 270 -4.65 67.71 10.31
CA ARG A 270 -6.06 68.09 10.08
C ARG A 270 -6.18 69.26 9.10
N GLU A 271 -5.32 70.26 9.23
CA GLU A 271 -5.31 71.40 8.31
C GLU A 271 -4.87 71.01 6.89
N LEU A 272 -3.86 70.14 6.76
CA LEU A 272 -3.44 69.59 5.46
C LEU A 272 -4.55 68.74 4.81
N ALA A 273 -5.29 67.96 5.59
CA ALA A 273 -6.42 67.17 5.10
C ALA A 273 -7.57 68.09 4.60
N ARG A 274 -7.89 69.14 5.34
CA ARG A 274 -8.88 70.16 4.92
C ARG A 274 -8.48 70.83 3.61
N ARG A 275 -7.19 71.19 3.46
CA ARG A 275 -6.67 71.77 2.21
C ARG A 275 -6.75 70.77 1.05
N ALA A 276 -6.48 69.49 1.30
CA ALA A 276 -6.60 68.46 0.29
C ALA A 276 -8.06 68.25 -0.15
N GLU A 277 -9.02 68.30 0.78
CA GLU A 277 -10.45 68.24 0.47
C GLU A 277 -10.92 69.41 -0.41
N ALA A 278 -10.40 70.62 -0.16
CA ALA A 278 -10.70 71.78 -1.00
C ALA A 278 -10.19 71.63 -2.45
N LEU A 279 -9.12 70.84 -2.67
CA LEU A 279 -8.62 70.56 -4.02
C LEU A 279 -9.49 69.59 -4.81
N ILE A 280 -10.39 68.84 -4.16
CA ILE A 280 -11.33 67.92 -4.82
C ILE A 280 -12.35 68.70 -5.66
N ALA A 281 -12.66 69.94 -5.27
CA ALA A 281 -13.61 70.80 -5.98
C ALA A 281 -13.03 71.50 -7.22
N LEU A 282 -11.72 71.39 -7.47
CA LEU A 282 -11.03 72.02 -8.60
C LEU A 282 -10.83 71.04 -9.76
N PRO A 283 -10.87 71.52 -11.03
CA PRO A 283 -10.62 70.65 -12.17
C PRO A 283 -9.18 70.07 -12.15
N PRO A 284 -8.97 68.83 -12.61
CA PRO A 284 -7.72 68.09 -12.40
C PRO A 284 -6.46 68.78 -12.95
N ASN A 285 -6.60 69.58 -14.01
CA ASN A 285 -5.50 70.32 -14.63
C ASN A 285 -5.00 71.51 -13.80
N GLN A 286 -5.74 71.95 -12.78
CA GLN A 286 -5.37 73.07 -11.91
C GLN A 286 -4.94 72.62 -10.49
N GLY A 287 -5.28 71.41 -10.07
CA GLY A 287 -5.03 70.89 -8.71
C GLY A 287 -3.78 70.03 -8.51
N VAL A 288 -3.17 69.48 -9.57
CA VAL A 288 -2.10 68.46 -9.45
C VAL A 288 -0.82 69.00 -8.77
N THR A 289 -0.40 70.22 -9.09
CA THR A 289 0.78 70.82 -8.47
C THR A 289 0.55 71.11 -6.98
N GLN A 290 -0.65 71.58 -6.63
CA GLN A 290 -1.03 71.85 -5.24
C GLN A 290 -1.15 70.55 -4.41
N ALA A 291 -1.67 69.48 -5.01
CA ALA A 291 -1.74 68.17 -4.38
C ALA A 291 -0.36 67.55 -4.11
N LYS A 292 0.60 67.71 -5.04
CA LYS A 292 2.00 67.26 -4.84
C LYS A 292 2.68 68.02 -3.70
N ASN A 293 2.45 69.32 -3.59
CA ASN A 293 2.99 70.14 -2.49
C ASN A 293 2.40 69.72 -1.13
N LEU A 294 1.08 69.52 -1.05
CA LEU A 294 0.44 69.00 0.17
C LEU A 294 0.94 67.60 0.55
N GLN A 295 1.23 66.73 -0.42
CA GLN A 295 1.80 65.41 -0.16
C GLN A 295 3.22 65.50 0.43
N ALA A 296 4.03 66.48 -0.01
CA ALA A 296 5.35 66.73 0.54
C ALA A 296 5.26 67.27 1.99
N GLU A 297 4.37 68.24 2.25
CA GLU A 297 4.10 68.78 3.59
C GLU A 297 3.58 67.70 4.55
N TRP A 298 2.72 66.80 4.07
CA TRP A 298 2.21 65.67 4.87
C TRP A 298 3.34 64.73 5.33
N LYS A 299 4.30 64.43 4.46
CA LYS A 299 5.46 63.59 4.80
C LYS A 299 6.36 64.21 5.86
N GLN A 300 6.40 65.54 5.96
CA GLN A 300 7.20 66.29 6.93
C GLN A 300 6.48 66.54 8.26
N SER A 301 5.16 66.35 8.33
CA SER A 301 4.32 66.67 9.51
C SER A 301 4.45 65.72 10.72
N GLY A 302 5.46 64.84 10.74
CA GLY A 302 5.75 63.95 11.87
C GLY A 302 4.76 62.79 12.04
N ALA A 303 5.10 61.80 12.87
CA ALA A 303 4.22 60.66 13.15
C ALA A 303 3.22 61.02 14.26
N VAL A 304 1.93 60.88 13.97
CA VAL A 304 0.87 60.99 14.98
C VAL A 304 0.55 59.57 15.43
N ARG A 305 0.76 59.26 16.71
CA ARG A 305 0.30 57.98 17.27
C ARG A 305 -1.20 58.10 17.56
N GLY A 306 -2.00 57.21 16.98
CA GLY A 306 -3.39 57.05 17.39
C GLY A 306 -3.49 56.51 18.83
N PRO A 307 -4.67 56.59 19.47
CA PRO A 307 -4.86 56.02 20.80
C PRO A 307 -4.42 54.55 20.79
N SER A 308 -3.59 54.18 21.78
CA SER A 308 -3.20 52.79 21.98
C SER A 308 -4.46 51.94 22.09
N ARG A 309 -4.61 50.92 21.23
CA ARG A 309 -5.59 49.84 21.45
C ARG A 309 -5.15 49.07 22.70
N THR A 310 -5.46 49.62 23.87
CA THR A 310 -5.40 48.91 25.13
C THR A 310 -6.76 48.25 25.31
N SER A 311 -6.74 46.93 25.54
CA SER A 311 -7.87 46.03 25.75
C SER A 311 -8.73 45.68 24.52
N CYS A 312 -8.37 44.58 23.87
CA CYS A 312 -9.37 43.58 23.48
C CYS A 312 -8.67 42.22 23.51
N GLY A 313 -8.93 41.46 24.57
CA GLY A 313 -8.58 40.06 24.64
C GLY A 313 -9.43 39.25 23.66
N SER A 314 -8.93 38.05 23.36
CA SER A 314 -9.60 36.99 22.58
C SER A 314 -9.68 37.18 21.07
N ALA A 315 -8.99 36.27 20.38
CA ALA A 315 -9.27 35.63 19.10
C ALA A 315 -9.94 36.44 17.95
N LEU A 316 -9.30 36.33 16.77
CA LEU A 316 -9.77 36.72 15.43
C LEU A 316 -9.55 38.19 15.06
N CYS A 317 -8.46 38.47 14.34
CA CYS A 317 -8.42 39.46 13.25
C CYS A 317 -7.09 39.35 12.48
N TRP A 318 -7.04 38.45 11.49
CA TRP A 318 -6.51 38.80 10.17
C TRP A 318 -7.59 39.64 9.48
N PRO A 319 -7.26 40.71 8.72
CA PRO A 319 -7.09 40.50 7.29
C PRO A 319 -6.21 41.52 6.53
N ALA A 320 -5.93 41.14 5.28
CA ALA A 320 -5.84 42.00 4.10
C ALA A 320 -4.65 42.96 3.97
N THR A 321 -3.52 42.40 3.50
CA THR A 321 -2.66 43.11 2.53
C THR A 321 -2.67 42.30 1.24
N ARG A 322 -3.78 42.41 0.50
CA ARG A 322 -3.92 41.97 -0.88
C ARG A 322 -4.76 43.04 -1.55
N TYR A 323 -4.30 43.51 -2.71
CA TYR A 323 -4.70 44.73 -3.41
C TYR A 323 -3.97 46.00 -2.94
N LEU A 324 -2.82 46.23 -3.55
CA LEU A 324 -2.59 47.35 -4.48
C LEU A 324 -1.39 46.98 -5.36
N ARG A 325 -1.57 47.11 -6.67
CA ARG A 325 -0.51 47.03 -7.68
C ARG A 325 0.46 48.20 -7.55
#